data_AF-A0A1Z5REC6-F1
#
_entry.id   AF-A0A1Z5REC6-F1
#
_cell.length_a   1.000
_cell.length_b   1.000
_cell.length_c   1.000
_cell.angle_alpha   90.00
_cell.angle_beta   90.00
_cell.angle_gamma   90.00
#
_symmetry.space_group_name_H-M   'P 1'
#
loop_
_entity.id
_entity.type
_entity.pdbx_description
1 polymer ?
#
loop_
_entity_poly.entity_id
_entity_poly.type
_entity_poly.pdbx_seq_one_letter_code
_entity_poly.pdbx_strand_id
1 'polypeptide(L)'
;MMYMGTPRDYEFYVATRVMMRSLRRLSADADRVVIASLDVPPLWVQALKDDGVKVVSVENLKNPYEKQENFNMRFKLTLNKLYAWSLISYERVVMLDSDNIFLQNTDELFQCGQFCAVFINPCIFHTGLFVLQPSMDVFKNMLHELAVGRENPDGADQGFLASYFPDLLDQPMFHPPANGTKLQGTYRLPLGYQMDASYYYLKLRWSIPCGPNSVITFPSAPWFKPWYWWSWPVLPLGLSWHEQRRENLGYSSEIPVVLIQAVLYIGVIAVTRLARPSLSKMCYNRRMEKNTMFLLSLLRVVAAWSILAAYTIPFFIIPRTVHPLLGWPLYLLGSFSLSSIVINVFLLHPMTVLTTWFGFIGALLVMAFPWYLNGVVRALAVFAYAFCCAPLIWASLVKTMSSLHVLIERDAFRLGEPNQNAEFTKLY
;
A
#
# COMPACT_ATOMS: atom_id res chain seq x y z
N MET A 1 -15.00 -5.46 10.45
CA MET A 1 -15.25 -4.21 11.20
C MET A 1 -14.77 -3.05 10.34
N MET A 2 -15.50 -1.93 10.34
CA MET A 2 -15.13 -0.70 9.63
C MET A 2 -15.21 0.47 10.59
N TYR A 3 -14.17 1.29 10.64
CA TYR A 3 -14.13 2.49 11.46
C TYR A 3 -13.36 3.60 10.75
N MET A 4 -13.46 4.82 11.27
CA MET A 4 -12.77 6.01 10.76
C MET A 4 -11.78 6.57 11.76
N GLY A 5 -10.86 7.40 11.28
CA GLY A 5 -9.85 8.08 12.10
C GLY A 5 -8.42 7.67 11.76
N THR A 6 -8.20 6.97 10.64
CA THR A 6 -6.86 6.61 10.17
C THR A 6 -6.57 7.23 8.79
N PRO A 7 -5.31 7.51 8.44
CA PRO A 7 -4.95 8.00 7.11
C PRO A 7 -5.24 7.04 5.94
N ARG A 8 -5.76 5.84 6.23
CA ARG A 8 -5.99 4.74 5.26
C ARG A 8 -7.44 4.29 5.21
N ASP A 9 -8.37 5.01 5.84
CA ASP A 9 -9.78 4.60 5.94
C ASP A 9 -10.40 4.27 4.57
N TYR A 10 -10.10 5.07 3.52
CA TYR A 10 -10.59 4.81 2.16
C TYR A 10 -10.05 3.51 1.56
N GLU A 11 -8.81 3.13 1.88
CA GLU A 11 -8.21 1.89 1.38
C GLU A 11 -8.92 0.67 1.96
N PHE A 12 -9.17 0.69 3.27
CA PHE A 12 -9.88 -0.38 3.96
C PHE A 12 -11.36 -0.43 3.56
N TYR A 13 -12.00 0.72 3.32
CA TYR A 13 -13.35 0.78 2.73
C TYR A 13 -13.43 0.02 1.40
N VAL A 14 -12.50 0.32 0.48
CA VAL A 14 -12.44 -0.35 -0.82
C VAL A 14 -12.17 -1.86 -0.63
N ALA A 15 -11.21 -2.22 0.23
CA ALA A 15 -10.89 -3.62 0.52
C ALA A 15 -12.09 -4.40 1.08
N THR A 16 -12.82 -3.84 2.05
CA THR A 16 -14.05 -4.44 2.60
C THR A 16 -15.09 -4.66 1.50
N ARG A 17 -15.31 -3.69 0.62
CA ARG A 17 -16.28 -3.85 -0.48
C ARG A 17 -15.86 -4.93 -1.48
N VAL A 18 -14.57 -4.98 -1.84
CA VAL A 18 -14.02 -6.01 -2.73
C VAL A 18 -14.24 -7.41 -2.14
N MET A 19 -13.90 -7.59 -0.86
CA MET A 19 -14.08 -8.87 -0.15
C MET A 19 -15.55 -9.26 -0.01
N MET A 20 -16.42 -8.35 0.42
CA MET A 20 -17.85 -8.66 0.61
C MET A 20 -18.55 -9.00 -0.71
N ARG A 21 -18.21 -8.30 -1.80
CA ARG A 21 -18.74 -8.63 -3.13
C ARG A 21 -18.15 -9.94 -3.67
N SER A 22 -16.90 -10.29 -3.36
CA SER A 22 -16.30 -11.56 -3.82
C SER A 22 -16.96 -12.77 -3.15
N LEU A 23 -17.28 -12.69 -1.85
CA LEU A 23 -18.02 -13.74 -1.14
C LEU A 23 -19.38 -14.06 -1.76
N ARG A 24 -20.07 -13.07 -2.33
CA ARG A 24 -21.35 -13.29 -3.02
C ARG A 24 -21.22 -14.22 -4.23
N ARG A 25 -20.09 -14.18 -4.95
CA ARG A 25 -19.85 -15.04 -6.12
C ARG A 25 -19.51 -16.47 -5.77
N LEU A 26 -19.03 -16.69 -4.55
CA LEU A 26 -18.78 -18.02 -3.99
C LEU A 26 -20.05 -18.68 -3.46
N SER A 27 -21.21 -18.05 -3.67
CA SER A 27 -22.53 -18.54 -3.24
C SER A 27 -22.58 -18.91 -1.77
N ALA A 28 -21.92 -18.12 -0.91
CA ALA A 28 -22.02 -18.28 0.53
C ALA A 28 -23.47 -18.07 0.98
N ASP A 29 -24.03 -19.05 1.69
CA ASP A 29 -25.44 -19.02 2.16
C ASP A 29 -25.62 -18.04 3.34
N ALA A 30 -24.52 -17.59 3.95
CA ALA A 30 -24.54 -16.70 5.09
C ALA A 30 -24.80 -15.22 4.75
N ASP A 31 -25.42 -14.53 5.69
CA ASP A 31 -25.50 -13.08 5.70
C ASP A 31 -24.10 -12.44 5.69
N ARG A 32 -23.90 -11.45 4.82
CA ARG A 32 -22.72 -10.60 4.85
C ARG A 32 -22.99 -9.39 5.75
N VAL A 33 -22.25 -9.28 6.85
CA VAL A 33 -22.44 -8.23 7.85
C VAL A 33 -21.18 -7.39 7.99
N VAL A 34 -21.33 -6.06 7.99
CA VAL A 34 -20.27 -5.12 8.37
C VAL A 34 -20.69 -4.39 9.63
N ILE A 35 -19.93 -4.59 10.70
CA ILE A 35 -19.98 -3.71 11.87
C ILE A 35 -19.26 -2.42 11.49
N ALA A 36 -19.94 -1.28 11.58
CA ALA A 36 -19.45 0.03 11.21
C ALA A 36 -19.52 0.98 12.41
N SER A 37 -18.45 1.72 12.70
CA SER A 37 -18.51 2.78 13.71
C SER A 37 -19.45 3.90 13.25
N LEU A 38 -20.05 4.64 14.19
CA LEU A 38 -20.89 5.81 13.87
C LEU A 38 -20.17 6.87 13.03
N ASP A 39 -18.83 6.94 13.11
CA ASP A 39 -18.03 7.88 12.33
C ASP A 39 -17.91 7.52 10.84
N VAL A 40 -18.32 6.31 10.42
CA VAL A 40 -18.26 5.90 9.01
C VAL A 40 -19.22 6.77 8.18
N PRO A 41 -18.75 7.39 7.08
CA PRO A 41 -19.57 8.28 6.27
C PRO A 41 -20.89 7.60 5.82
N PRO A 42 -22.05 8.29 5.91
CA PRO A 42 -23.34 7.73 5.51
C PRO A 42 -23.36 7.22 4.06
N LEU A 43 -22.64 7.88 3.15
CA LEU A 43 -22.51 7.44 1.75
C LEU A 43 -21.79 6.10 1.63
N TRP A 44 -20.81 5.81 2.49
CA TRP A 44 -20.09 4.53 2.48
C TRP A 44 -20.96 3.43 3.08
N VAL A 45 -21.71 3.74 4.14
CA VAL A 45 -22.72 2.83 4.71
C VAL A 45 -23.79 2.49 3.66
N GLN A 46 -24.29 3.49 2.93
CA GLN A 46 -25.27 3.25 1.87
C GLN A 46 -24.69 2.38 0.75
N ALA A 47 -23.47 2.67 0.29
CA ALA A 47 -22.82 1.86 -0.73
C ALA A 47 -22.59 0.41 -0.29
N LEU A 48 -22.32 0.14 0.99
CA LEU A 48 -22.26 -1.22 1.53
C LEU A 48 -23.66 -1.89 1.51
N LYS A 49 -24.72 -1.17 1.87
CA LYS A 49 -26.09 -1.69 1.78
C LYS A 49 -26.49 -2.02 0.34
N ASP A 50 -26.13 -1.15 -0.61
CA ASP A 50 -26.36 -1.37 -2.05
C ASP A 50 -25.61 -2.61 -2.58
N ASP A 51 -24.50 -2.98 -1.92
CA ASP A 51 -23.75 -4.22 -2.20
C ASP A 51 -24.43 -5.48 -1.63
N GLY A 52 -25.58 -5.32 -0.95
CA GLY A 52 -26.28 -6.40 -0.27
C GLY A 52 -25.58 -6.85 1.02
N VAL A 53 -24.95 -5.91 1.72
CA VAL A 53 -24.32 -6.10 3.03
C VAL A 53 -25.19 -5.49 4.13
N LYS A 54 -25.46 -6.24 5.20
CA LYS A 54 -26.13 -5.73 6.40
C LYS A 54 -25.13 -4.91 7.20
N VAL A 55 -25.47 -3.66 7.52
CA VAL A 55 -24.59 -2.77 8.29
C VAL A 55 -25.11 -2.60 9.72
N VAL A 56 -24.29 -2.97 10.70
CA VAL A 56 -24.58 -2.81 12.13
C VAL A 56 -23.76 -1.64 12.64
N SER A 57 -24.42 -0.57 13.06
CA SER A 57 -23.75 0.64 13.55
C SER A 57 -23.43 0.53 15.04
N VAL A 58 -22.21 0.88 15.43
CA VAL A 58 -21.74 0.80 16.83
C VAL A 58 -20.94 2.05 17.21
N GLU A 59 -20.89 2.34 18.50
CA GLU A 59 -19.96 3.34 19.04
C GLU A 59 -18.53 2.78 19.05
N ASN A 60 -17.53 3.66 19.00
CA ASN A 60 -16.13 3.25 19.11
C ASN A 60 -15.80 2.91 20.57
N LEU A 61 -15.21 1.73 20.80
CA LEU A 61 -14.64 1.38 22.08
C LEU A 61 -13.37 2.21 22.32
N LYS A 62 -13.25 2.76 23.54
CA LYS A 62 -12.02 3.39 24.00
C LYS A 62 -10.98 2.31 24.27
N ASN A 63 -9.80 2.41 23.67
CA ASN A 63 -8.73 1.45 23.92
C ASN A 63 -8.00 1.82 25.24
N PRO A 64 -8.08 0.98 26.29
CA PRO A 64 -7.46 1.28 27.57
C PRO A 64 -5.92 1.23 27.52
N TYR A 65 -5.36 0.60 26.48
CA TYR A 65 -3.93 0.40 26.29
C TYR A 65 -3.23 1.56 25.56
N GLU A 66 -3.94 2.63 25.20
CA GLU A 66 -3.39 3.80 24.49
C GLU A 66 -2.18 4.46 25.19
N LYS A 67 -2.00 4.22 26.49
CA LYS A 67 -0.90 4.77 27.30
C LYS A 67 0.28 3.80 27.49
N GLN A 68 0.22 2.59 26.93
CA GLN A 68 1.37 1.67 26.97
C GLN A 68 2.55 2.25 26.17
N GLU A 69 3.78 2.01 26.64
CA GLU A 69 5.00 2.58 26.05
C GLU A 69 5.19 2.15 24.57
N ASN A 70 4.85 0.91 24.25
CA ASN A 70 4.96 0.32 22.92
C ASN A 70 3.67 0.46 22.08
N PHE A 71 2.70 1.27 22.52
CA PHE A 71 1.41 1.39 21.84
C PHE A 71 1.55 1.99 20.44
N ASN A 72 0.96 1.31 19.45
CA ASN A 72 0.88 1.84 18.09
C ASN A 72 -0.47 2.52 17.87
N MET A 73 -0.46 3.81 17.52
CA MET A 73 -1.68 4.60 17.26
C MET A 73 -2.64 3.97 16.24
N ARG A 74 -2.14 3.13 15.32
CA ARG A 74 -2.97 2.38 14.38
C ARG A 74 -3.94 1.40 15.06
N PHE A 75 -3.67 1.00 16.30
CA PHE A 75 -4.46 0.04 17.09
C PHE A 75 -5.52 0.72 17.96
N LYS A 76 -5.69 2.03 17.84
CA LYS A 76 -6.68 2.79 18.63
C LYS A 76 -8.09 2.21 18.57
N LEU A 77 -8.49 1.67 17.42
CA LEU A 77 -9.88 1.23 17.16
C LEU A 77 -10.00 -0.27 16.88
N THR A 78 -8.92 -1.05 17.05
CA THR A 78 -8.94 -2.48 16.75
C THR A 78 -9.85 -3.28 17.68
N LEU A 79 -10.00 -2.85 18.93
CA LEU A 79 -10.88 -3.49 19.92
C LEU A 79 -12.37 -3.44 19.53
N ASN A 80 -12.78 -2.59 18.58
CA ASN A 80 -14.14 -2.65 18.03
C ASN A 80 -14.49 -4.02 17.42
N LYS A 81 -13.47 -4.83 17.09
CA LYS A 81 -13.63 -6.22 16.65
C LYS A 81 -14.45 -7.05 17.65
N LEU A 82 -14.40 -6.72 18.94
CA LEU A 82 -15.12 -7.42 20.02
C LEU A 82 -16.64 -7.34 19.87
N TYR A 83 -17.17 -6.32 19.18
CA TYR A 83 -18.61 -6.24 18.88
C TYR A 83 -19.13 -7.44 18.08
N ALA A 84 -18.26 -8.23 17.45
CA ALA A 84 -18.67 -9.46 16.78
C ALA A 84 -19.40 -10.44 17.72
N TRP A 85 -19.07 -10.46 19.02
CA TRP A 85 -19.79 -11.26 20.03
C TRP A 85 -21.17 -10.71 20.40
N SER A 86 -21.46 -9.43 20.11
CA SER A 86 -22.77 -8.83 20.38
C SER A 86 -23.84 -9.16 19.33
N LEU A 87 -23.45 -9.82 18.23
CA LEU A 87 -24.31 -10.18 17.11
C LEU A 87 -25.24 -11.38 17.41
N ILE A 88 -25.95 -11.35 18.53
CA ILE A 88 -26.77 -12.46 19.06
C ILE A 88 -27.97 -12.87 18.20
N SER A 89 -28.28 -12.13 17.14
CA SER A 89 -29.23 -12.56 16.10
C SER A 89 -28.68 -13.70 15.23
N TYR A 90 -27.37 -13.96 15.32
CA TYR A 90 -26.68 -15.01 14.60
C TYR A 90 -26.26 -16.13 15.54
N GLU A 91 -26.44 -17.36 15.09
CA GLU A 91 -25.98 -18.54 15.83
C GLU A 91 -24.46 -18.70 15.73
N ARG A 92 -23.89 -18.36 14.56
CA ARG A 92 -22.48 -18.54 14.21
C ARG A 92 -22.03 -17.35 13.37
N VAL A 93 -20.85 -16.81 13.67
CA VAL A 93 -20.25 -15.69 12.92
C VAL A 93 -18.82 -16.06 12.55
N VAL A 94 -18.47 -15.91 11.28
CA VAL A 94 -17.07 -15.92 10.83
C VAL A 94 -16.62 -14.47 10.74
N MET A 95 -15.77 -14.05 11.68
CA MET A 95 -15.20 -12.70 11.70
C MET A 95 -14.02 -12.62 10.73
N LEU A 96 -14.01 -11.57 9.90
CA LEU A 96 -13.04 -11.38 8.83
C LEU A 96 -12.42 -9.99 8.88
N ASP A 97 -11.09 -9.93 8.79
CA ASP A 97 -10.39 -8.71 8.40
C ASP A 97 -10.56 -8.45 6.90
N SER A 98 -10.55 -7.18 6.49
CA SER A 98 -10.82 -6.77 5.11
C SER A 98 -9.70 -7.11 4.11
N ASP A 99 -8.59 -7.63 4.62
CA ASP A 99 -7.42 -8.06 3.85
C ASP A 99 -7.38 -9.59 3.69
N ASN A 100 -8.55 -10.23 3.73
CA ASN A 100 -8.72 -11.62 3.31
C ASN A 100 -9.26 -11.70 1.88
N ILE A 101 -8.81 -12.72 1.15
CA ILE A 101 -9.33 -13.11 -0.16
C ILE A 101 -9.77 -14.57 -0.09
N PHE A 102 -11.03 -14.82 -0.44
CA PHE A 102 -11.57 -16.17 -0.53
C PHE A 102 -11.39 -16.71 -1.95
N LEU A 103 -10.87 -17.95 -2.02
CA LEU A 103 -10.63 -18.69 -3.26
C LEU A 103 -11.79 -19.65 -3.59
N GLN A 104 -12.52 -20.08 -2.57
CA GLN A 104 -13.66 -21.00 -2.67
C GLN A 104 -14.65 -20.74 -1.53
N ASN A 105 -15.86 -21.30 -1.63
CA ASN A 105 -16.83 -21.30 -0.53
C ASN A 105 -16.22 -22.00 0.71
N THR A 106 -16.47 -21.43 1.88
CA THR A 106 -15.98 -21.94 3.18
C THR A 106 -17.10 -22.02 4.22
N ASP A 107 -18.34 -22.28 3.80
CA ASP A 107 -19.52 -22.31 4.68
C ASP A 107 -19.41 -23.42 5.73
N GLU A 108 -18.56 -24.43 5.53
CA GLU A 108 -18.24 -25.42 6.55
C GLU A 108 -17.62 -24.81 7.83
N LEU A 109 -17.04 -23.60 7.77
CA LEU A 109 -16.56 -22.89 8.96
C LEU A 109 -17.68 -22.60 9.96
N PHE A 110 -18.93 -22.42 9.49
CA PHE A 110 -20.08 -22.21 10.37
C PHE A 110 -20.39 -23.45 11.23
N GLN A 111 -19.88 -24.64 10.85
CA GLN A 111 -20.02 -25.88 11.63
C GLN A 111 -19.05 -25.98 12.80
N CYS A 112 -18.10 -25.06 12.93
CA CYS A 112 -17.18 -25.07 14.08
C CYS A 112 -17.93 -24.84 15.41
N GLY A 113 -17.25 -24.96 16.56
CA GLY A 113 -17.84 -24.64 17.87
C GLY A 113 -17.56 -23.21 18.37
N GLN A 114 -17.74 -22.92 19.66
CA GLN A 114 -17.83 -21.57 20.26
C GLN A 114 -16.74 -20.58 19.82
N PHE A 115 -15.50 -21.04 19.64
CA PHE A 115 -14.41 -20.21 19.14
C PHE A 115 -13.41 -21.05 18.35
N CYS A 116 -13.07 -20.62 17.15
CA CYS A 116 -12.13 -21.32 16.28
C CYS A 116 -11.26 -20.35 15.49
N ALA A 117 -9.95 -20.53 15.49
CA ALA A 117 -9.02 -19.64 14.79
C ALA A 117 -7.83 -20.42 14.21
N VAL A 118 -7.17 -19.84 13.21
CA VAL A 118 -5.96 -20.40 12.59
C VAL A 118 -4.72 -19.90 13.33
N PHE A 119 -3.69 -20.75 13.47
CA PHE A 119 -2.42 -20.39 14.09
C PHE A 119 -1.46 -19.71 13.10
N ILE A 120 -0.97 -18.50 13.42
CA ILE A 120 0.05 -17.79 12.61
C ILE A 120 1.46 -18.31 12.92
N ASN A 121 1.66 -18.78 14.15
CA ASN A 121 2.85 -19.47 14.59
C ASN A 121 2.43 -20.57 15.57
N PRO A 122 3.35 -21.45 16.02
CA PRO A 122 2.97 -22.57 16.89
C PRO A 122 2.31 -22.20 18.22
N CYS A 123 2.35 -20.94 18.66
CA CYS A 123 1.86 -20.51 19.98
C CYS A 123 0.67 -19.54 19.90
N ILE A 124 0.55 -18.77 18.81
CA ILE A 124 -0.40 -17.65 18.72
C ILE A 124 -1.33 -17.87 17.53
N PHE A 125 -2.63 -17.81 17.80
CA PHE A 125 -3.65 -17.77 16.75
C PHE A 125 -3.80 -16.38 16.16
N HIS A 126 -4.15 -16.30 14.88
CA HIS A 126 -4.34 -15.04 14.17
C HIS A 126 -5.78 -14.57 14.28
N THR A 127 -6.00 -13.29 14.56
CA THR A 127 -7.37 -12.75 14.68
C THR A 127 -7.95 -12.30 13.34
N GLY A 128 -7.22 -12.41 12.23
CA GLY A 128 -7.73 -11.97 10.92
C GLY A 128 -8.86 -12.81 10.34
N LEU A 129 -9.04 -14.04 10.83
CA LEU A 129 -10.16 -14.91 10.52
C LEU A 129 -10.39 -15.83 11.72
N PHE A 130 -11.58 -15.76 12.30
CA PHE A 130 -11.99 -16.70 13.34
C PHE A 130 -13.50 -16.89 13.33
N VAL A 131 -13.93 -18.06 13.78
CA VAL A 131 -15.34 -18.37 14.00
C VAL A 131 -15.66 -18.16 15.46
N LEU A 132 -16.84 -17.60 15.74
CA LEU A 132 -17.35 -17.41 17.09
C LEU A 132 -18.83 -17.75 17.19
N GLN A 133 -19.28 -18.14 18.38
CA GLN A 133 -20.68 -18.12 18.78
C GLN A 133 -20.97 -16.79 19.50
N PRO A 134 -21.86 -15.92 18.97
CA PRO A 134 -22.19 -14.67 19.63
C PRO A 134 -22.80 -14.90 21.01
N SER A 135 -22.39 -14.10 21.99
CA SER A 135 -22.90 -14.15 23.35
C SER A 135 -22.71 -12.78 24.02
N MET A 136 -23.80 -12.19 24.51
CA MET A 136 -23.74 -10.94 25.26
C MET A 136 -22.98 -11.12 26.58
N ASP A 137 -22.97 -12.31 27.17
CA ASP A 137 -22.23 -12.57 28.41
C ASP A 137 -20.72 -12.55 28.15
N VAL A 138 -20.27 -13.21 27.08
CA VAL A 138 -18.86 -13.17 26.65
C VAL A 138 -18.46 -11.75 26.25
N PHE A 139 -19.30 -11.03 25.50
CA PHE A 139 -19.03 -9.64 25.13
C PHE A 139 -18.89 -8.72 26.36
N LYS A 140 -19.84 -8.77 27.30
CA LYS A 140 -19.79 -7.98 28.54
C LYS A 140 -18.59 -8.35 29.40
N ASN A 141 -18.24 -9.64 29.48
CA ASN A 141 -17.05 -10.08 30.18
C ASN A 141 -15.77 -9.53 29.53
N MET A 142 -15.63 -9.58 28.20
CA MET A 142 -14.49 -8.95 27.52
C MET A 142 -14.38 -7.44 27.78
N LEU A 143 -15.50 -6.72 27.81
CA LEU A 143 -15.49 -5.29 28.18
C LEU A 143 -15.07 -5.07 29.64
N HIS A 144 -15.49 -5.96 30.55
CA HIS A 144 -15.05 -5.94 31.94
C HIS A 144 -13.54 -6.19 32.05
N GLU A 145 -13.01 -7.19 31.36
CA GLU A 145 -11.57 -7.51 31.32
C GLU A 145 -10.73 -6.34 30.80
N LEU A 146 -11.21 -5.61 29.79
CA LEU A 146 -10.60 -4.37 29.32
C LEU A 146 -10.60 -3.29 30.41
N ALA A 147 -11.70 -3.14 31.15
CA ALA A 147 -11.83 -2.13 32.19
C ALA A 147 -10.96 -2.39 33.42
N VAL A 148 -10.77 -3.66 33.80
CA VAL A 148 -9.89 -4.06 34.91
C VAL A 148 -8.41 -4.16 34.50
N GLY A 149 -8.10 -3.94 33.22
CA GLY A 149 -6.73 -3.84 32.73
C GLY A 149 -6.04 -5.18 32.51
N ARG A 150 -6.76 -6.19 31.99
CA ARG A 150 -6.16 -7.45 31.50
C ARG A 150 -4.90 -7.17 30.69
N GLU A 151 -3.86 -7.97 30.89
CA GLU A 151 -2.62 -7.82 30.15
C GLU A 151 -2.85 -7.99 28.64
N ASN A 152 -2.31 -7.06 27.85
CA ASN A 152 -2.37 -7.09 26.40
C ASN A 152 -1.03 -6.63 25.80
N PRO A 153 -0.17 -7.56 25.34
CA PRO A 153 1.19 -7.24 24.91
C PRO A 153 1.29 -6.31 23.68
N ASP A 154 0.32 -6.37 22.77
CA ASP A 154 0.32 -5.56 21.54
C ASP A 154 -0.63 -4.34 21.59
N GLY A 155 -1.41 -4.22 22.67
CA GLY A 155 -2.41 -3.18 22.86
C GLY A 155 -3.55 -3.22 21.83
N ALA A 156 -3.74 -4.33 21.11
CA ALA A 156 -4.68 -4.49 20.00
C ALA A 156 -5.63 -5.68 20.21
N ASP A 157 -6.43 -6.00 19.19
CA ASP A 157 -7.35 -7.15 19.22
C ASP A 157 -6.60 -8.50 19.25
N GLN A 158 -5.46 -8.57 18.56
CA GLN A 158 -4.65 -9.78 18.43
C GLN A 158 -4.10 -10.26 19.78
N GLY A 159 -3.44 -9.40 20.56
CA GLY A 159 -2.96 -9.72 21.90
C GLY A 159 -4.10 -9.93 22.91
N PHE A 160 -5.14 -9.10 22.84
CA PHE A 160 -6.30 -9.25 23.74
C PHE A 160 -6.99 -10.61 23.56
N LEU A 161 -7.38 -10.96 22.32
CA LEU A 161 -8.08 -12.22 22.06
C LEU A 161 -7.19 -13.43 22.37
N ALA A 162 -5.90 -13.37 22.04
CA ALA A 162 -4.95 -14.43 22.40
C ALA A 162 -4.88 -14.66 23.91
N SER A 163 -4.88 -13.59 24.72
CA SER A 163 -4.90 -13.68 26.18
C SER A 163 -6.25 -14.12 26.76
N TYR A 164 -7.35 -13.87 26.04
CA TYR A 164 -8.71 -14.18 26.48
C TYR A 164 -9.11 -15.64 26.18
N PHE A 165 -8.55 -16.21 25.09
CA PHE A 165 -8.72 -17.62 24.72
C PHE A 165 -7.38 -18.38 24.75
N PRO A 166 -6.67 -18.44 25.89
CA PRO A 166 -5.33 -19.01 25.97
C PRO A 166 -5.32 -20.52 25.67
N ASP A 167 -6.39 -21.21 26.05
CA ASP A 167 -6.50 -22.67 25.93
C ASP A 167 -6.67 -23.14 24.48
N LEU A 168 -6.82 -22.23 23.49
CA LEU A 168 -7.01 -22.60 22.08
C LEU A 168 -5.84 -23.44 21.54
N LEU A 169 -4.63 -23.21 22.07
CA LEU A 169 -3.43 -23.94 21.67
C LEU A 169 -3.57 -25.45 21.86
N ASP A 170 -4.21 -25.86 22.97
CA ASP A 170 -4.36 -27.26 23.37
C ASP A 170 -5.63 -27.91 22.82
N GLN A 171 -6.41 -27.17 22.02
CA GLN A 171 -7.66 -27.68 21.45
C GLN A 171 -7.44 -28.61 20.25
N PRO A 172 -8.40 -29.51 19.96
CA PRO A 172 -8.34 -30.34 18.77
C PRO A 172 -8.41 -29.51 17.47
N MET A 173 -7.89 -30.08 16.38
CA MET A 173 -8.07 -29.53 15.05
C MET A 173 -9.52 -29.68 14.60
N PHE A 174 -10.05 -28.64 13.95
CA PHE A 174 -11.38 -28.65 13.35
C PHE A 174 -11.37 -29.53 12.09
N HIS A 175 -12.30 -30.48 12.06
CA HIS A 175 -12.65 -31.25 10.89
C HIS A 175 -14.16 -31.13 10.68
N PRO A 176 -14.62 -30.59 9.53
CA PRO A 176 -16.04 -30.35 9.31
C PRO A 176 -16.82 -31.67 9.28
N PRO A 177 -17.89 -31.82 10.08
CA PRO A 177 -18.73 -33.01 10.05
C PRO A 177 -19.41 -33.22 8.71
N ALA A 178 -19.35 -34.44 8.16
CA ALA A 178 -19.93 -34.75 6.84
C ALA A 178 -21.46 -34.58 6.78
N ASN A 179 -22.14 -34.65 7.93
CA ASN A 179 -23.58 -34.46 8.07
C ASN A 179 -23.98 -32.99 8.28
N GLY A 180 -23.02 -32.05 8.28
CA GLY A 180 -23.27 -30.62 8.45
C GLY A 180 -23.63 -30.18 9.88
N THR A 181 -23.49 -31.07 10.87
CA THR A 181 -23.79 -30.71 12.27
C THR A 181 -22.81 -29.68 12.80
N LYS A 182 -23.31 -28.73 13.58
CA LYS A 182 -22.49 -27.74 14.27
C LYS A 182 -21.89 -28.36 15.53
N LEU A 183 -20.59 -28.20 15.68
CA LEU A 183 -19.84 -28.71 16.82
C LEU A 183 -20.02 -27.81 18.06
N GLN A 184 -19.72 -28.39 19.22
CA GLN A 184 -19.59 -27.70 20.50
C GLN A 184 -18.13 -27.85 20.96
N GLY A 185 -17.61 -26.85 21.66
CA GLY A 185 -16.21 -26.70 22.04
C GLY A 185 -15.46 -25.66 21.21
N THR A 186 -14.18 -25.50 21.52
CA THR A 186 -13.25 -24.63 20.78
C THR A 186 -12.32 -25.48 19.93
N TYR A 187 -11.92 -25.01 18.75
CA TYR A 187 -11.10 -25.80 17.82
C TYR A 187 -10.06 -24.97 17.09
N ARG A 188 -8.92 -25.58 16.79
CA ARG A 188 -7.90 -24.99 15.92
C ARG A 188 -8.30 -25.18 14.46
N LEU A 189 -8.30 -24.11 13.68
CA LEU A 189 -8.57 -24.20 12.24
C LEU A 189 -7.30 -24.57 11.47
N PRO A 190 -7.41 -25.41 10.42
CA PRO A 190 -6.30 -25.67 9.48
C PRO A 190 -5.73 -24.38 8.85
N LEU A 191 -4.41 -24.34 8.64
CA LEU A 191 -3.69 -23.21 8.02
C LEU A 191 -4.32 -22.74 6.71
N GLY A 192 -4.89 -23.66 5.96
CA GLY A 192 -5.56 -23.41 4.69
C GLY A 192 -6.73 -22.42 4.71
N TYR A 193 -7.38 -22.24 5.87
CA TYR A 193 -8.38 -21.19 6.09
C TYR A 193 -7.78 -19.82 6.38
N GLN A 194 -6.46 -19.70 6.48
CA GLN A 194 -5.78 -18.42 6.67
C GLN A 194 -4.34 -18.45 6.16
N MET A 195 -4.20 -18.58 4.84
CA MET A 195 -2.92 -18.69 4.17
C MET A 195 -2.23 -17.33 4.10
N ASP A 196 -1.22 -17.10 4.94
CA ASP A 196 -0.41 -15.88 4.89
C ASP A 196 0.31 -15.74 3.54
N ALA A 197 0.06 -14.62 2.85
CA ALA A 197 0.70 -14.23 1.60
C ALA A 197 2.25 -14.26 1.65
N SER A 198 2.85 -14.10 2.83
CA SER A 198 4.31 -14.17 3.03
C SER A 198 4.89 -15.54 2.61
N TYR A 199 4.17 -16.63 2.88
CA TYR A 199 4.59 -17.98 2.47
C TYR A 199 4.63 -18.12 0.94
N TYR A 200 3.68 -17.50 0.24
CA TYR A 200 3.71 -17.43 -1.22
C TYR A 200 4.91 -16.64 -1.70
N TYR A 201 5.19 -15.46 -1.13
CA TYR A 201 6.30 -14.64 -1.63
C TYR A 201 7.66 -15.30 -1.51
N LEU A 202 7.87 -16.16 -0.50
CA LEU A 202 9.11 -16.93 -0.36
C LEU A 202 9.28 -18.00 -1.45
N LYS A 203 8.20 -18.66 -1.88
CA LYS A 203 8.25 -19.79 -2.83
C LYS A 203 7.77 -19.44 -4.24
N LEU A 204 7.13 -18.29 -4.43
CA LEU A 204 6.37 -17.87 -5.62
C LEU A 204 5.31 -18.89 -6.08
N ARG A 205 4.86 -19.74 -5.16
CA ARG A 205 3.80 -20.73 -5.35
C ARG A 205 3.19 -21.09 -4.01
N TRP A 206 1.93 -21.47 -4.00
CA TRP A 206 1.31 -22.02 -2.80
C TRP A 206 1.86 -23.41 -2.51
N SER A 207 2.19 -23.64 -1.24
CA SER A 207 2.68 -24.93 -0.73
C SER A 207 2.10 -25.12 0.66
N ILE A 208 0.80 -25.41 0.71
CA ILE A 208 0.09 -25.68 1.96
C ILE A 208 0.18 -27.18 2.24
N PRO A 209 0.83 -27.59 3.35
CA PRO A 209 1.11 -29.00 3.60
C PRO A 209 -0.15 -29.80 3.97
N CYS A 210 -1.16 -29.14 4.54
CA CYS A 210 -2.40 -29.77 4.97
C CYS A 210 -3.54 -28.75 5.09
N GLY A 211 -4.78 -29.24 4.98
CA GLY A 211 -5.99 -28.41 5.01
C GLY A 211 -6.39 -27.87 3.63
N PRO A 212 -7.49 -27.11 3.57
CA PRO A 212 -8.08 -26.67 2.31
C PRO A 212 -7.42 -25.36 1.81
N ASN A 213 -7.21 -25.17 0.52
CA ASN A 213 -6.59 -23.93 0.00
C ASN A 213 -7.64 -22.83 -0.20
N SER A 214 -8.15 -22.27 0.89
CA SER A 214 -9.42 -21.54 0.84
C SER A 214 -9.31 -20.02 0.98
N VAL A 215 -8.46 -19.52 1.87
CA VAL A 215 -8.42 -18.08 2.17
C VAL A 215 -6.99 -17.60 2.21
N ILE A 216 -6.68 -16.57 1.41
CA ILE A 216 -5.41 -15.85 1.46
C ILE A 216 -5.58 -14.66 2.38
N THR A 217 -4.64 -14.46 3.30
CA THR A 217 -4.60 -13.30 4.19
C THR A 217 -3.35 -12.49 3.91
N PHE A 218 -3.46 -11.16 3.97
CA PHE A 218 -2.34 -10.25 3.80
C PHE A 218 -1.98 -9.58 5.13
N PRO A 219 -1.45 -10.30 6.15
CA PRO A 219 -1.19 -9.76 7.49
C PRO A 219 -0.02 -8.77 7.54
N SER A 220 0.63 -8.53 6.40
CA SER A 220 1.80 -7.68 6.23
C SER A 220 1.56 -6.24 6.70
N ALA A 221 2.68 -5.53 6.95
CA ALA A 221 2.63 -4.13 7.31
C ALA A 221 1.73 -3.35 6.35
N PRO A 222 1.06 -2.26 6.79
CA PRO A 222 0.08 -1.56 5.98
C PRO A 222 0.57 -1.17 4.58
N TRP A 223 1.87 -0.95 4.39
CA TRP A 223 2.46 -0.65 3.07
C TRP A 223 2.52 -1.84 2.11
N PHE A 224 2.45 -3.09 2.57
CA PHE A 224 2.52 -4.28 1.70
C PHE A 224 1.14 -4.88 1.43
N LYS A 225 0.08 -4.10 1.61
CA LYS A 225 -1.29 -4.51 1.31
C LYS A 225 -1.48 -4.63 -0.21
N PRO A 226 -2.33 -5.56 -0.66
CA PRO A 226 -2.36 -5.94 -2.08
C PRO A 226 -2.99 -4.89 -3.00
N TRP A 227 -3.73 -3.94 -2.45
CA TRP A 227 -4.47 -2.93 -3.20
C TRP A 227 -3.62 -1.79 -3.75
N TYR A 228 -2.33 -1.71 -3.43
CA TYR A 228 -1.52 -0.61 -3.94
C TYR A 228 -1.27 -0.71 -5.44
N TRP A 229 -1.30 0.43 -6.12
CA TRP A 229 -0.99 0.52 -7.55
C TRP A 229 0.43 0.03 -7.90
N TRP A 230 1.36 0.03 -6.97
CA TRP A 230 2.71 -0.51 -7.20
C TRP A 230 2.83 -2.00 -6.85
N SER A 231 1.76 -2.62 -6.32
CA SER A 231 1.79 -3.97 -5.76
C SER A 231 2.28 -5.01 -6.75
N TRP A 232 1.87 -4.97 -8.01
CA TRP A 232 2.45 -5.80 -9.06
C TRP A 232 3.39 -4.98 -9.94
N PRO A 233 4.61 -5.46 -10.28
CA PRO A 233 5.11 -6.81 -10.08
C PRO A 233 5.68 -7.09 -8.68
N VAL A 234 5.92 -6.10 -7.82
CA VAL A 234 6.67 -6.23 -6.55
C VAL A 234 6.22 -7.42 -5.68
N LEU A 235 4.93 -7.48 -5.38
CA LEU A 235 4.17 -8.48 -4.63
C LEU A 235 3.15 -9.15 -5.57
N PRO A 236 3.46 -10.31 -6.18
CA PRO A 236 2.67 -10.88 -7.27
C PRO A 236 1.19 -11.16 -6.93
N LEU A 237 0.88 -11.53 -5.69
CA LEU A 237 -0.50 -11.75 -5.22
C LEU A 237 -1.36 -10.47 -5.19
N GLY A 238 -0.75 -9.29 -5.28
CA GLY A 238 -1.48 -8.04 -5.47
C GLY A 238 -2.35 -8.09 -6.73
N LEU A 239 -1.89 -8.76 -7.79
CA LEU A 239 -2.65 -8.92 -9.02
C LEU A 239 -3.96 -9.71 -8.79
N SER A 240 -3.92 -10.76 -7.97
CA SER A 240 -5.11 -11.54 -7.62
C SER A 240 -6.17 -10.71 -6.88
N TRP A 241 -5.75 -9.81 -5.98
CA TRP A 241 -6.67 -8.86 -5.34
C TRP A 241 -7.26 -7.88 -6.36
N HIS A 242 -6.42 -7.32 -7.24
CA HIS A 242 -6.85 -6.36 -8.24
C HIS A 242 -7.79 -6.97 -9.29
N GLU A 243 -7.66 -8.27 -9.57
CA GLU A 243 -8.58 -9.04 -10.40
C GLU A 243 -9.96 -9.18 -9.73
N GLN A 244 -10.01 -9.56 -8.44
CA GLN A 244 -11.27 -9.54 -7.69
C GLN A 244 -11.90 -8.16 -7.68
N ARG A 245 -11.10 -7.10 -7.47
CA ARG A 245 -11.62 -5.72 -7.54
C ARG A 245 -12.18 -5.40 -8.92
N ARG A 246 -11.46 -5.73 -10.00
CA ARG A 246 -11.88 -5.44 -11.39
C ARG A 246 -13.24 -6.06 -11.68
N GLU A 247 -13.43 -7.32 -11.28
CA GLU A 247 -14.65 -8.06 -11.54
C GLU A 247 -15.81 -7.65 -10.64
N ASN A 248 -15.54 -7.28 -9.39
CA ASN A 248 -16.59 -7.09 -8.40
C ASN A 248 -16.97 -5.62 -8.19
N LEU A 249 -16.03 -4.68 -8.26
CA LEU A 249 -16.25 -3.27 -7.90
C LEU A 249 -15.86 -2.29 -9.02
N GLY A 250 -14.79 -2.60 -9.75
CA GLY A 250 -14.21 -1.74 -10.78
C GLY A 250 -13.31 -0.62 -10.21
N TYR A 251 -12.96 0.31 -11.11
CA TYR A 251 -12.05 1.44 -10.85
C TYR A 251 -12.67 2.80 -11.25
N SER A 252 -13.99 2.85 -11.45
CA SER A 252 -14.67 4.05 -11.98
C SER A 252 -14.45 5.31 -11.14
N SER A 253 -14.27 5.17 -9.83
CA SER A 253 -13.95 6.25 -8.90
C SER A 253 -12.57 6.88 -9.13
N GLU A 254 -11.58 6.09 -9.54
CA GLU A 254 -10.19 6.52 -9.68
C GLU A 254 -9.84 6.92 -11.12
N ILE A 255 -10.55 6.37 -12.12
CA ILE A 255 -10.28 6.62 -13.55
C ILE A 255 -10.27 8.12 -13.91
N PRO A 256 -11.22 8.97 -13.46
CA PRO A 256 -11.17 10.41 -13.76
C PRO A 256 -9.87 11.07 -13.27
N VAL A 257 -9.42 10.73 -12.07
CA VAL A 257 -8.18 11.27 -11.49
C VAL A 257 -6.97 10.80 -12.30
N VAL A 258 -6.94 9.52 -12.68
CA VAL A 258 -5.89 8.94 -13.54
C VAL A 258 -5.80 9.67 -14.89
N LEU A 259 -6.95 9.92 -15.53
CA LEU A 259 -7.01 10.63 -16.82
C LEU A 259 -6.56 12.08 -16.69
N ILE A 260 -7.02 12.80 -15.65
CA ILE A 260 -6.60 14.18 -15.38
C ILE A 260 -5.09 14.24 -15.17
N GLN A 261 -4.53 13.34 -14.35
CA GLN A 261 -3.09 13.28 -14.13
C GLN A 261 -2.32 13.00 -15.43
N ALA A 262 -2.78 12.05 -16.24
CA ALA A 262 -2.15 11.75 -17.53
C ALA A 262 -2.16 12.96 -18.48
N VAL A 263 -3.30 13.65 -18.63
CA VAL A 263 -3.42 14.84 -19.47
C VAL A 263 -2.52 15.96 -18.97
N LEU A 264 -2.48 16.20 -17.65
CA LEU A 264 -1.60 17.21 -17.06
C LEU A 264 -0.13 16.91 -17.32
N TYR A 265 0.30 15.65 -17.15
CA TYR A 265 1.68 15.26 -17.42
C TYR A 265 2.04 15.40 -18.91
N ILE A 266 1.15 15.03 -19.82
CA ILE A 266 1.34 15.23 -21.27
C ILE A 266 1.43 16.72 -21.60
N GLY A 267 0.55 17.55 -21.01
CA GLY A 267 0.56 18.99 -21.18
C GLY A 267 1.87 19.63 -20.70
N VAL A 268 2.37 19.22 -19.53
CA VAL A 268 3.67 19.66 -19.01
C VAL A 268 4.80 19.29 -19.96
N ILE A 269 4.85 18.06 -20.48
CA ILE A 269 5.87 17.64 -21.45
C ILE A 269 5.80 18.48 -22.74
N ALA A 270 4.60 18.78 -23.23
CA ALA A 270 4.42 19.60 -24.41
C ALA A 270 4.91 21.04 -24.19
N VAL A 271 4.51 21.67 -23.07
CA VAL A 271 4.92 23.02 -22.70
C VAL A 271 6.44 23.11 -22.49
N THR A 272 7.06 22.17 -21.77
CA THR A 272 8.51 22.20 -21.54
C THR A 272 9.30 22.03 -22.84
N ARG A 273 8.81 21.22 -23.79
CA ARG A 273 9.42 21.09 -25.12
C ARG A 273 9.31 22.38 -25.94
N LEU A 274 8.16 23.04 -25.92
CA LEU A 274 7.93 24.29 -26.65
C LEU A 274 8.68 25.49 -26.02
N ALA A 275 8.81 25.52 -24.70
CA ALA A 275 9.49 26.59 -23.96
C ALA A 275 11.02 26.47 -23.97
N ARG A 276 11.59 25.31 -24.34
CA ARG A 276 13.04 25.09 -24.38
C ARG A 276 13.84 26.18 -25.13
N PRO A 277 13.46 26.63 -26.34
CA PRO A 277 14.17 27.69 -27.04
C PRO A 277 14.07 29.07 -26.36
N SER A 278 12.97 29.39 -25.66
CA SER A 278 12.81 30.69 -24.98
C SER A 278 13.51 30.72 -23.62
N LEU A 279 13.48 29.62 -22.85
CA LEU A 279 14.21 29.48 -21.58
C LEU A 279 15.72 29.55 -21.78
N SER A 280 16.24 28.90 -22.84
CA SER A 280 17.65 29.00 -23.21
C SER A 280 18.09 30.45 -23.44
N LYS A 281 17.26 31.25 -24.14
CA LYS A 281 17.51 32.69 -24.38
C LYS A 281 17.45 33.52 -23.10
N MET A 282 16.53 33.21 -22.19
CA MET A 282 16.33 33.97 -20.94
C MET A 282 17.45 33.71 -19.91
N CYS A 283 17.91 32.46 -19.78
CA CYS A 283 19.07 32.13 -18.93
C CYS A 283 20.35 32.78 -19.45
N TYR A 284 20.52 32.90 -20.77
CA TYR A 284 21.69 33.54 -21.40
C TYR A 284 21.82 35.05 -21.07
N ASN A 285 20.71 35.71 -20.73
CA ASN A 285 20.68 37.16 -20.44
C ASN A 285 20.73 37.51 -18.95
N ARG A 286 20.90 36.52 -18.05
CA ARG A 286 20.83 36.74 -16.60
C ARG A 286 22.22 37.09 -16.03
N ARG A 287 22.57 38.38 -16.06
CA ARG A 287 23.77 38.92 -15.40
C ARG A 287 23.65 38.77 -13.87
N MET A 288 24.47 37.91 -13.24
CA MET A 288 24.46 37.70 -11.78
C MET A 288 25.49 38.58 -11.06
N GLU A 289 25.09 39.29 -10.00
CA GLU A 289 25.97 40.11 -9.17
C GLU A 289 26.80 39.32 -8.14
N LYS A 290 27.83 39.99 -7.60
CA LYS A 290 29.02 39.50 -6.88
C LYS A 290 28.84 38.59 -5.63
N ASN A 291 27.63 38.22 -5.19
CA ASN A 291 27.43 37.26 -4.09
C ASN A 291 27.35 35.80 -4.59
N THR A 292 28.35 35.40 -5.36
CA THR A 292 28.30 34.27 -6.29
C THR A 292 28.43 32.89 -5.62
N MET A 293 29.33 32.64 -4.67
CA MET A 293 29.51 31.25 -4.17
C MET A 293 28.33 30.66 -3.40
N PHE A 294 27.67 31.44 -2.52
CA PHE A 294 26.55 30.94 -1.71
C PHE A 294 25.30 30.66 -2.56
N LEU A 295 24.95 31.60 -3.44
CA LEU A 295 23.80 31.48 -4.34
C LEU A 295 23.97 30.31 -5.33
N LEU A 296 25.21 30.04 -5.74
CA LEU A 296 25.57 28.93 -6.63
C LEU A 296 25.49 27.57 -5.93
N SER A 297 25.95 27.47 -4.68
CA SER A 297 25.80 26.25 -3.87
C SER A 297 24.31 25.92 -3.64
N LEU A 298 23.52 26.95 -3.37
CA LEU A 298 22.06 26.85 -3.23
C LEU A 298 21.41 26.31 -4.52
N LEU A 299 21.80 26.81 -5.70
CA LEU A 299 21.26 26.33 -6.97
C LEU A 299 21.53 24.82 -7.21
N ARG A 300 22.70 24.32 -6.79
CA ARG A 300 23.03 22.88 -6.87
C ARG A 300 22.14 22.03 -5.99
N VAL A 301 21.97 22.46 -4.75
CA VAL A 301 21.10 21.80 -3.78
C VAL A 301 19.67 21.78 -4.33
N VAL A 302 19.18 22.91 -4.85
CA VAL A 302 17.84 23.01 -5.46
C VAL A 302 17.69 22.08 -6.66
N ALA A 303 18.69 22.00 -7.56
CA ALA A 303 18.65 21.10 -8.71
C ALA A 303 18.60 19.62 -8.29
N ALA A 304 19.43 19.22 -7.32
CA ALA A 304 19.43 17.85 -6.79
C ALA A 304 18.10 17.48 -6.12
N TRP A 305 17.55 18.37 -5.28
CA TRP A 305 16.23 18.19 -4.67
C TRP A 305 15.11 18.16 -5.71
N SER A 306 15.22 18.94 -6.79
CA SER A 306 14.24 18.92 -7.89
C SER A 306 14.26 17.59 -8.65
N ILE A 307 15.45 17.02 -8.89
CA ILE A 307 15.56 15.67 -9.48
C ILE A 307 14.92 14.64 -8.56
N LEU A 308 15.23 14.66 -7.27
CA LEU A 308 14.64 13.73 -6.29
C LEU A 308 13.12 13.87 -6.27
N ALA A 309 12.62 15.11 -6.17
CA ALA A 309 11.20 15.42 -6.17
C ALA A 309 10.48 14.92 -7.44
N ALA A 310 11.13 15.00 -8.61
CA ALA A 310 10.56 14.52 -9.85
C ALA A 310 10.25 13.00 -9.83
N TYR A 311 11.03 12.21 -9.08
CA TYR A 311 10.79 10.77 -8.91
C TYR A 311 9.89 10.44 -7.72
N THR A 312 9.92 11.23 -6.64
CA THR A 312 9.14 10.92 -5.42
C THR A 312 7.70 11.43 -5.49
N ILE A 313 7.46 12.61 -6.06
CA ILE A 313 6.13 13.24 -6.06
C ILE A 313 5.07 12.37 -6.76
N PRO A 314 5.30 11.84 -7.98
CA PRO A 314 4.29 11.04 -8.68
C PRO A 314 3.86 9.81 -7.86
N PHE A 315 4.79 9.20 -7.10
CA PHE A 315 4.49 8.02 -6.29
C PHE A 315 3.39 8.27 -5.26
N PHE A 316 3.39 9.44 -4.62
CA PHE A 316 2.43 9.79 -3.57
C PHE A 316 1.12 10.41 -4.10
N ILE A 317 1.13 10.93 -5.32
CA ILE A 317 -0.03 11.57 -5.94
C ILE A 317 -0.95 10.56 -6.66
N ILE A 318 -0.40 9.43 -7.12
CA ILE A 318 -1.21 8.39 -7.77
C ILE A 318 -2.19 7.80 -6.74
N PRO A 319 -3.50 7.71 -7.06
CA PRO A 319 -4.47 7.16 -6.14
C PRO A 319 -4.09 5.73 -5.76
N ARG A 320 -3.98 5.50 -4.44
CA ARG A 320 -3.33 4.31 -3.88
C ARG A 320 -3.90 3.02 -4.41
N THR A 321 -5.21 2.96 -4.62
CA THR A 321 -5.93 1.73 -4.91
C THR A 321 -6.06 1.42 -6.42
N VAL A 322 -5.50 2.25 -7.31
CA VAL A 322 -5.54 2.08 -8.76
C VAL A 322 -4.92 0.76 -9.20
N HIS A 323 -5.41 0.19 -10.30
CA HIS A 323 -4.87 -1.05 -10.88
C HIS A 323 -3.37 -0.89 -11.24
N PRO A 324 -2.48 -1.86 -10.95
CA PRO A 324 -1.06 -1.71 -11.19
C PRO A 324 -0.65 -1.46 -12.65
N LEU A 325 -1.38 -2.07 -13.59
CA LEU A 325 -1.20 -1.82 -15.02
C LEU A 325 -1.55 -0.38 -15.45
N LEU A 326 -2.24 0.40 -14.62
CA LEU A 326 -2.45 1.83 -14.84
C LEU A 326 -1.48 2.67 -13.99
N GLY A 327 -1.21 2.23 -12.76
CA GLY A 327 -0.32 2.90 -11.82
C GLY A 327 1.10 3.08 -12.34
N TRP A 328 1.75 2.00 -12.81
CA TRP A 328 3.14 2.08 -13.30
C TRP A 328 3.29 2.98 -14.53
N PRO A 329 2.48 2.87 -15.59
CA PRO A 329 2.54 3.82 -16.70
C PRO A 329 2.32 5.27 -16.25
N LEU A 330 1.38 5.52 -15.34
CA LEU A 330 1.11 6.86 -14.82
C LEU A 330 2.29 7.40 -14.00
N TYR A 331 2.95 6.56 -13.19
CA TYR A 331 4.17 6.89 -12.47
C TYR A 331 5.33 7.21 -13.41
N LEU A 332 5.55 6.37 -14.43
CA LEU A 332 6.60 6.58 -15.42
C LEU A 332 6.35 7.86 -16.23
N LEU A 333 5.11 8.13 -16.60
CA LEU A 333 4.70 9.35 -17.28
C LEU A 333 4.89 10.59 -16.39
N GLY A 334 4.45 10.53 -15.13
CA GLY A 334 4.59 11.62 -14.18
C GLY A 334 6.05 11.95 -13.84
N SER A 335 6.85 10.92 -13.58
CA SER A 335 8.29 11.09 -13.30
C SER A 335 9.05 11.62 -14.52
N PHE A 336 8.72 11.15 -15.73
CA PHE A 336 9.27 11.68 -16.97
C PHE A 336 8.85 13.15 -17.19
N SER A 337 7.58 13.47 -16.95
CA SER A 337 7.03 14.82 -17.06
C SER A 337 7.75 15.81 -16.13
N LEU A 338 7.87 15.49 -14.84
CA LEU A 338 8.57 16.34 -13.89
C LEU A 338 10.07 16.41 -14.19
N SER A 339 10.69 15.29 -14.60
CA SER A 339 12.09 15.28 -15.04
C SER A 339 12.30 16.19 -16.25
N SER A 340 11.32 16.30 -17.16
CA SER A 340 11.39 17.22 -18.30
C SER A 340 11.44 18.68 -17.86
N ILE A 341 10.74 19.06 -16.79
CA ILE A 341 10.85 20.41 -16.21
C ILE A 341 12.27 20.64 -15.72
N VAL A 342 12.81 19.72 -14.92
CA VAL A 342 14.15 19.83 -14.34
C VAL A 342 15.23 19.91 -15.42
N ILE A 343 15.15 19.06 -16.45
CA ILE A 343 16.06 19.06 -17.60
C ILE A 343 16.05 20.43 -18.30
N ASN A 344 14.88 21.02 -18.53
CA ASN A 344 14.78 22.28 -19.26
C ASN A 344 15.15 23.50 -18.40
N VAL A 345 14.76 23.52 -17.11
CA VAL A 345 15.05 24.64 -16.19
C VAL A 345 16.54 24.74 -15.88
N PHE A 346 17.20 23.61 -15.64
CA PHE A 346 18.63 23.57 -15.30
C PHE A 346 19.52 23.28 -16.52
N LEU A 347 18.95 23.22 -17.73
CA LEU A 347 19.65 22.93 -18.99
C LEU A 347 20.53 21.66 -18.93
N LEU A 348 20.07 20.65 -18.17
CA LEU A 348 20.80 19.40 -17.97
C LEU A 348 20.73 18.52 -19.21
N HIS A 349 21.73 17.65 -19.38
CA HIS A 349 21.69 16.66 -20.44
C HIS A 349 20.62 15.60 -20.13
N PRO A 350 19.63 15.33 -21.01
CA PRO A 350 18.51 14.45 -20.69
C PRO A 350 18.91 13.07 -20.18
N MET A 351 19.94 12.45 -20.79
CA MET A 351 20.43 11.14 -20.36
C MET A 351 20.88 11.12 -18.89
N THR A 352 21.40 12.24 -18.36
CA THR A 352 21.94 12.22 -17.00
C THR A 352 20.85 12.21 -15.93
N VAL A 353 19.68 12.76 -16.26
CA VAL A 353 18.49 12.72 -15.38
C VAL A 353 17.70 11.43 -15.61
N LEU A 354 17.55 11.00 -16.86
CA LEU A 354 16.73 9.84 -17.25
C LEU A 354 17.39 8.48 -17.04
N THR A 355 18.69 8.40 -16.71
CA THR A 355 19.35 7.12 -16.41
C THR A 355 18.63 6.37 -15.28
N THR A 356 18.21 7.07 -14.21
CA THR A 356 17.43 6.47 -13.13
C THR A 356 16.06 5.98 -13.59
N TRP A 357 15.40 6.71 -14.49
CA TRP A 357 14.12 6.33 -15.08
C TRP A 357 14.22 5.01 -15.87
N PHE A 358 15.27 4.85 -16.69
CA PHE A 358 15.54 3.59 -17.38
C PHE A 358 15.89 2.46 -16.40
N GLY A 359 16.62 2.76 -15.33
CA GLY A 359 16.90 1.82 -14.25
C GLY A 359 15.63 1.29 -13.59
N PHE A 360 14.62 2.15 -13.33
CA PHE A 360 13.34 1.70 -12.79
C PHE A 360 12.60 0.77 -13.75
N ILE A 361 12.58 1.07 -15.06
CA ILE A 361 11.94 0.19 -16.05
C ILE A 361 12.61 -1.18 -16.06
N GLY A 362 13.94 -1.22 -16.11
CA GLY A 362 14.65 -2.50 -16.08
C GLY A 362 14.41 -3.26 -14.78
N ALA A 363 14.38 -2.58 -13.62
CA ALA A 363 14.04 -3.21 -12.35
C ALA A 363 12.63 -3.82 -12.35
N LEU A 364 11.65 -3.13 -12.96
CA LEU A 364 10.29 -3.66 -13.13
C LEU A 364 10.26 -4.90 -14.03
N LEU A 365 11.03 -4.91 -15.13
CA LEU A 365 11.15 -6.08 -16.00
C LEU A 365 11.80 -7.26 -15.30
N VAL A 366 12.87 -7.03 -14.52
CA VAL A 366 13.49 -8.07 -13.68
C VAL A 366 12.47 -8.59 -12.67
N MET A 367 11.76 -7.72 -11.97
CA MET A 367 10.74 -8.13 -11.01
C MET A 367 9.58 -8.92 -11.65
N ALA A 368 9.14 -8.54 -12.85
CA ALA A 368 8.02 -9.17 -13.54
C ALA A 368 8.38 -10.49 -14.23
N PHE A 369 9.67 -10.85 -14.27
CA PHE A 369 10.13 -12.05 -14.94
C PHE A 369 9.51 -13.32 -14.33
N PRO A 370 8.83 -14.18 -15.13
CA PRO A 370 8.01 -15.26 -14.59
C PRO A 370 8.79 -16.51 -14.17
N TRP A 371 10.04 -16.67 -14.59
CA TRP A 371 10.78 -17.93 -14.45
C TRP A 371 11.66 -18.03 -13.21
N TYR A 372 11.37 -17.25 -12.16
CA TYR A 372 12.06 -17.44 -10.89
C TYR A 372 11.62 -18.72 -10.20
N LEU A 373 12.60 -19.52 -9.78
CA LEU A 373 12.36 -20.76 -9.03
C LEU A 373 11.67 -20.51 -7.68
N ASN A 374 11.98 -19.38 -7.04
CA ASN A 374 11.41 -18.96 -5.76
C ASN A 374 11.67 -17.46 -5.51
N GLY A 375 11.10 -16.94 -4.42
CA GLY A 375 11.20 -15.53 -4.06
C GLY A 375 12.60 -15.08 -3.68
N VAL A 376 13.43 -15.98 -3.14
CA VAL A 376 14.81 -15.68 -2.76
C VAL A 376 15.65 -15.45 -4.02
N VAL A 377 15.55 -16.33 -5.02
CA VAL A 377 16.25 -16.17 -6.31
C VAL A 377 15.80 -14.88 -7.00
N ARG A 378 14.49 -14.57 -6.96
CA ARG A 378 13.95 -13.31 -7.46
C ARG A 378 14.55 -12.09 -6.77
N ALA A 379 14.59 -12.09 -5.43
CA ALA A 379 15.18 -11.01 -4.65
C ALA A 379 16.67 -10.82 -4.96
N LEU A 380 17.43 -11.92 -5.08
CA LEU A 380 18.83 -11.89 -5.46
C LEU A 380 19.04 -11.34 -6.88
N ALA A 381 18.18 -11.67 -7.83
CA ALA A 381 18.25 -11.14 -9.19
C ALA A 381 17.95 -9.63 -9.24
N VAL A 382 16.96 -9.16 -8.46
CA VAL A 382 16.67 -7.72 -8.31
C VAL A 382 17.84 -7.01 -7.65
N PHE A 383 18.44 -7.59 -6.61
CA PHE A 383 19.62 -7.05 -5.96
C PHE A 383 20.82 -6.98 -6.91
N ALA A 384 21.09 -8.05 -7.67
CA ALA A 384 22.16 -8.07 -8.66
C ALA A 384 21.94 -7.02 -9.76
N TYR A 385 20.70 -6.86 -10.24
CA TYR A 385 20.36 -5.79 -11.17
C TYR A 385 20.64 -4.40 -10.57
N ALA A 386 20.17 -4.14 -9.35
CA ALA A 386 20.40 -2.87 -8.67
C ALA A 386 21.90 -2.59 -8.46
N PHE A 387 22.68 -3.62 -8.08
CA PHE A 387 24.13 -3.55 -7.94
C PHE A 387 24.81 -3.19 -9.27
N CYS A 388 24.43 -3.82 -10.37
CA CYS A 388 24.97 -3.51 -11.71
C CYS A 388 24.58 -2.12 -12.21
N CYS A 389 23.38 -1.63 -11.87
CA CYS A 389 22.92 -0.31 -12.27
C CYS A 389 23.47 0.83 -11.39
N ALA A 390 23.86 0.55 -10.14
CA ALA A 390 24.30 1.57 -9.19
C ALA A 390 25.50 2.40 -9.70
N PRO A 391 26.58 1.81 -10.28
CA PRO A 391 27.67 2.59 -10.87
C PRO A 391 27.25 3.52 -12.00
N LEU A 392 26.29 3.08 -12.84
CA LEU A 392 25.78 3.87 -13.96
C LEU A 392 24.96 5.07 -13.46
N ILE A 393 24.09 4.83 -12.48
CA ILE A 393 23.31 5.89 -11.83
C ILE A 393 24.23 6.86 -11.10
N TRP A 394 25.26 6.36 -10.40
CA TRP A 394 26.25 7.19 -9.72
C TRP A 394 27.04 8.05 -10.69
N ALA A 395 27.59 7.46 -11.78
CA ALA A 395 28.30 8.20 -12.81
C ALA A 395 27.41 9.28 -13.46
N SER A 396 26.13 8.96 -13.67
CA SER A 396 25.13 9.89 -14.17
C SER A 396 24.88 11.07 -13.21
N LEU A 397 24.81 10.80 -11.92
CA LEU A 397 24.65 11.81 -10.87
C LEU A 397 25.89 12.72 -10.79
N VAL A 398 27.09 12.14 -10.76
CA VAL A 398 28.36 12.89 -10.76
C VAL A 398 28.46 13.77 -12.00
N LYS A 399 28.12 13.24 -13.19
CA LYS A 399 28.11 14.00 -14.43
C LYS A 399 27.09 15.15 -14.40
N THR A 400 25.93 14.94 -13.78
CA THR A 400 24.93 16.00 -13.58
C THR A 400 25.46 17.12 -12.69
N MET A 401 26.08 16.76 -11.56
CA MET A 401 26.67 17.73 -10.63
C MET A 401 27.85 18.49 -11.25
N SER A 402 28.69 17.80 -12.04
CA SER A 402 29.80 18.40 -12.77
C SER A 402 29.32 19.29 -13.92
N SER A 403 28.30 18.88 -14.68
CA SER A 403 27.74 19.72 -15.75
C SER A 403 27.14 21.00 -15.18
N LEU A 404 26.45 20.89 -14.03
CA LEU A 404 25.95 22.04 -13.31
C LEU A 404 27.10 22.94 -12.82
N HIS A 405 28.24 22.37 -12.42
CA HIS A 405 29.45 23.12 -12.07
C HIS A 405 29.99 23.93 -13.27
N VAL A 406 30.16 23.31 -14.44
CA VAL A 406 30.72 23.95 -15.63
C VAL A 406 29.79 25.01 -16.21
N LEU A 407 28.48 24.77 -16.23
CA LEU A 407 27.49 25.74 -16.71
C LEU A 407 27.52 27.01 -15.84
N ILE A 408 27.71 26.81 -14.54
CA ILE A 408 27.84 27.87 -13.54
C ILE A 408 29.16 28.65 -13.67
N GLU A 409 30.30 27.97 -13.89
CA GLU A 409 31.60 28.64 -14.08
C GLU A 409 31.64 29.46 -15.37
N ARG A 410 31.04 28.96 -16.46
CA ARG A 410 30.97 29.66 -17.75
C ARG A 410 30.19 30.97 -17.66
N ASP A 411 29.12 31.00 -16.85
CA ASP A 411 28.35 32.21 -16.60
C ASP A 411 29.08 33.18 -15.66
N ALA A 412 29.83 32.68 -14.67
CA ALA A 412 30.68 33.48 -13.80
C ALA A 412 31.87 34.13 -14.55
N PHE A 413 32.47 33.42 -15.52
CA PHE A 413 33.59 33.92 -16.31
C PHE A 413 33.18 35.04 -17.28
N ARG A 414 31.97 34.96 -17.87
CA ARG A 414 31.40 36.00 -18.74
C ARG A 414 31.02 37.30 -18.02
N LEU A 415 30.90 37.26 -16.69
CA LEU A 415 30.75 38.44 -15.84
C LEU A 415 32.08 39.16 -15.58
N GLY A 416 33.22 38.50 -15.87
CA GLY A 416 34.57 39.03 -15.66
C GLY A 416 35.22 39.66 -16.90
N GLU A 417 34.66 39.48 -18.11
CA GLU A 417 35.18 40.12 -19.32
C GLU A 417 34.68 41.58 -19.43
N PRO A 418 35.57 42.59 -19.42
CA PRO A 418 35.20 43.95 -19.79
C PRO A 418 34.89 43.99 -21.29
N ASN A 419 33.83 44.71 -21.63
CA ASN A 419 33.30 44.85 -22.98
C ASN A 419 34.35 45.51 -23.92
N GLN A 420 35.09 44.72 -24.72
CA GLN A 420 36.11 45.25 -25.65
C GLN A 420 35.55 45.86 -26.96
N ASN A 421 34.25 46.15 -27.05
CA ASN A 421 33.64 46.73 -28.26
C ASN A 421 33.22 48.19 -28.13
N ALA A 422 33.92 48.99 -27.32
CA ALA A 422 33.61 50.41 -27.16
C ALA A 422 34.86 51.31 -27.13
N GLU A 423 35.84 51.09 -28.00
CA GLU A 423 36.97 52.02 -28.10
C GLU A 423 37.67 51.96 -29.48
N PHE A 424 36.95 52.21 -30.57
CA PHE A 424 37.57 52.57 -31.85
C PHE A 424 36.69 53.56 -32.62
N THR A 425 36.43 54.73 -32.03
CA THR A 425 36.08 55.94 -32.80
C THR A 425 36.39 57.18 -31.98
N LYS A 426 37.67 57.56 -31.96
CA LYS A 426 38.16 58.94 -31.82
C LYS A 426 39.69 58.88 -31.72
N LEU A 427 40.38 59.21 -32.81
CA LEU A 427 41.53 60.12 -32.81
C LEU A 427 42.12 60.26 -34.22
N TYR A 428 42.25 61.52 -34.62
CA TYR A 428 42.81 62.14 -35.83
C TYR A 428 42.02 62.07 -37.13
#